data_AF-A0A7Y6XMY9-F1
#
_entry.id   AF-A0A7Y6XMY9-F1
#
_cell.length_a   1.000
_cell.length_b   1.000
_cell.length_c   1.000
_cell.angle_alpha   90.00
_cell.angle_beta   90.00
_cell.angle_gamma   90.00
#
_symmetry.space_group_name_H-M   'P 1'
#
loop_
_entity.id
_entity.type
_entity.pdbx_description
1 polymer ?
#
loop_
_entity_poly.entity_id
_entity_poly.type
_entity_poly.pdbx_seq_one_letter_code
_entity_poly.pdbx_strand_id
1 'polypeptide(L)'
;MKKTPLLLFLVALITLYTGCASDFVKLERSNDYEEMYNGAVALYEKGKYERAKLLFEKIYPYYRGAEQSEKIRYYWAYCEYYQSLYQLSAYQFKEFYQTFGRSPMAEEAQYMEAYSLYRDAPDADLDQGSSEQAVLAMQTFLNRYPASQHYQEANAIIDELQIRFETKAYETAKLYYRLTTGLSYRTYLEAALVSFEAFKEDYPDSKYNEELLYLSVETSYKLADNSITSKRKERFDKTLDLYQEFVEKYPESQYLTKAEDYFEQSKRELNKLKID
;
A
#
# COMPACT_ATOMS: atom_id res chain seq x y z
N MET A 1 18.63 50.85 -23.34
CA MET A 1 19.96 50.31 -23.00
C MET A 1 19.97 49.83 -21.55
N LYS A 2 19.54 48.59 -21.26
CA LYS A 2 19.66 47.93 -19.92
C LYS A 2 19.73 46.39 -19.99
N LYS A 3 20.07 45.79 -21.15
CA LYS A 3 20.10 44.31 -21.33
C LYS A 3 21.48 43.69 -21.10
N THR A 4 22.55 44.49 -21.14
CA THR A 4 23.93 44.08 -20.88
C THR A 4 24.20 43.57 -19.45
N PRO A 5 23.67 44.15 -18.36
CA PRO A 5 23.90 43.62 -17.01
C PRO A 5 23.15 42.30 -16.77
N LEU A 6 21.99 42.10 -17.40
CA LEU A 6 21.23 40.85 -17.32
C LEU A 6 21.95 39.70 -18.04
N LEU A 7 22.55 39.97 -19.20
CA LEU A 7 23.33 38.98 -19.96
C LEU A 7 24.60 38.56 -19.20
N LEU A 8 25.31 39.51 -18.60
CA LEU A 8 26.49 39.23 -17.77
C LEU A 8 26.13 38.45 -16.50
N PHE A 9 24.99 38.74 -15.87
CA PHE A 9 24.48 37.97 -14.74
C PHE A 9 24.11 36.53 -15.16
N LEU A 10 23.49 36.34 -16.32
CA LEU A 10 23.14 35.02 -16.85
C LEU A 10 24.39 34.18 -17.18
N VAL A 11 25.42 34.80 -17.76
CA VAL A 11 26.71 34.14 -18.06
C VAL A 11 27.48 33.80 -16.78
N ALA A 12 27.44 34.68 -15.76
CA ALA A 12 28.00 34.40 -14.43
C ALA A 12 27.25 33.24 -13.74
N LEU A 13 25.93 33.16 -13.88
CA LEU A 13 25.13 32.05 -13.36
C LEU A 13 25.49 30.73 -14.06
N ILE A 14 25.62 30.73 -15.39
CA ILE A 14 25.98 29.55 -16.19
C ILE A 14 27.40 29.04 -15.86
N THR A 15 28.36 29.94 -15.62
CA THR A 15 29.74 29.56 -15.28
C THR A 15 29.90 29.01 -13.85
N LEU A 16 29.01 29.39 -12.92
CA LEU A 16 28.96 28.80 -11.58
C LEU A 16 28.44 27.35 -11.60
N TYR A 17 27.62 26.97 -12.59
CA TYR A 17 27.12 25.60 -12.73
C TYR A 17 28.12 24.63 -13.38
N THR A 18 29.05 25.11 -14.21
CA THR A 18 29.97 24.21 -14.96
C THR A 18 31.16 23.69 -14.14
N GLY A 19 31.63 24.41 -13.12
CA GLY A 19 32.78 23.99 -12.30
C GLY A 19 32.51 22.77 -11.41
N CYS A 20 31.29 22.63 -10.87
CA CYS A 20 30.93 21.48 -10.03
C CYS A 20 30.65 20.20 -10.83
N ALA A 21 30.45 20.29 -12.15
CA ALA A 21 30.30 19.12 -13.01
C ALA A 21 31.66 18.56 -13.42
N SER A 22 32.66 19.41 -13.66
CA SER A 22 34.01 18.97 -14.05
C SER A 22 34.73 18.19 -12.96
N ASP A 23 34.58 18.61 -11.70
CA ASP A 23 35.27 17.95 -10.57
C ASP A 23 34.72 16.55 -10.30
N PHE A 24 33.39 16.39 -10.39
CA PHE A 24 32.77 15.07 -10.25
C PHE A 24 33.21 14.13 -11.36
N VAL A 25 33.19 14.57 -12.63
CA VAL A 25 33.63 13.73 -13.76
C VAL A 25 35.09 13.35 -13.64
N LYS A 26 35.94 14.26 -13.14
CA LYS A 26 37.35 13.97 -12.88
C LYS A 26 37.49 12.89 -11.79
N LEU A 27 36.78 13.01 -10.68
CA LEU A 27 36.77 12.04 -9.59
C LEU A 27 36.22 10.68 -10.05
N GLU A 28 35.09 10.67 -10.74
CA GLU A 28 34.47 9.46 -11.27
C GLU A 28 35.40 8.71 -12.22
N ARG A 29 36.24 9.41 -12.99
CA ARG A 29 37.22 8.81 -13.90
C ARG A 29 38.57 8.49 -13.24
N SER A 30 38.74 8.80 -11.95
CA SER A 30 39.94 8.46 -11.20
C SER A 30 40.11 6.94 -11.09
N ASN A 31 41.36 6.49 -10.91
CA ASN A 31 41.69 5.13 -10.50
C ASN A 31 42.09 5.07 -9.01
N ASP A 32 41.98 6.19 -8.29
CA ASP A 32 42.17 6.27 -6.85
C ASP A 32 40.85 5.96 -6.14
N TYR A 33 40.70 4.71 -5.71
CA TYR A 33 39.48 4.24 -5.06
C TYR A 33 39.25 4.86 -3.67
N GLU A 34 40.32 5.29 -2.98
CA GLU A 34 40.22 5.96 -1.68
C GLU A 34 39.74 7.40 -1.86
N GLU A 35 40.28 8.12 -2.85
CA GLU A 35 39.78 9.44 -3.24
C GLU A 35 38.29 9.37 -3.61
N MET A 36 37.90 8.36 -4.40
CA MET A 36 36.50 8.14 -4.77
C MET A 36 35.60 7.83 -3.58
N TYR A 37 36.05 7.00 -2.62
CA TYR A 37 35.31 6.72 -1.39
C TYR A 37 35.05 8.00 -0.59
N ASN A 38 36.11 8.77 -0.31
CA ASN A 38 36.01 10.02 0.44
C ASN A 38 35.10 11.03 -0.27
N GLY A 39 35.21 11.12 -1.60
CA GLY A 39 34.34 11.96 -2.40
C GLY A 39 32.87 11.49 -2.41
N ALA A 40 32.60 10.18 -2.45
CA ALA A 40 31.25 9.62 -2.37
C ALA A 40 30.58 9.96 -1.03
N VAL A 41 31.30 9.79 0.08
CA VAL A 41 30.82 10.18 1.43
C VAL A 41 30.55 11.69 1.49
N ALA A 42 31.47 12.52 1.01
CA ALA A 42 31.27 13.97 1.00
C ALA A 42 30.09 14.41 0.10
N LEU A 43 29.80 13.67 -0.97
CA LEU A 43 28.62 13.91 -1.81
C LEU A 43 27.33 13.49 -1.10
N TYR A 44 27.33 12.35 -0.42
CA TYR A 44 26.22 11.85 0.38
C TYR A 44 25.84 12.85 1.48
N GLU A 45 26.82 13.32 2.26
CA GLU A 45 26.62 14.32 3.32
C GLU A 45 26.09 15.66 2.79
N LYS A 46 26.40 15.99 1.53
CA LYS A 46 25.86 17.19 0.84
C LYS A 46 24.50 16.96 0.19
N GLY A 47 23.87 15.80 0.39
CA GLY A 47 22.60 15.43 -0.22
C GLY A 47 22.66 15.18 -1.74
N LYS A 48 23.86 15.02 -2.31
CA LYS A 48 24.06 14.75 -3.74
C LYS A 48 23.98 13.24 -4.00
N TYR A 49 22.84 12.64 -3.66
CA TYR A 49 22.63 11.20 -3.59
C TYR A 49 22.83 10.48 -4.93
N GLU A 50 22.40 11.08 -6.05
CA GLU A 50 22.60 10.51 -7.39
C GLU A 50 24.10 10.31 -7.68
N ARG A 51 24.91 11.34 -7.44
CA ARG A 51 26.36 11.31 -7.67
C ARG A 51 27.08 10.42 -6.67
N ALA A 52 26.66 10.44 -5.40
CA ALA A 52 27.21 9.59 -4.36
C ALA A 52 26.97 8.10 -4.70
N LYS A 53 25.74 7.75 -5.10
CA LYS A 53 25.36 6.41 -5.55
C LYS A 53 26.27 5.90 -6.67
N LEU A 54 26.48 6.69 -7.73
CA LEU A 54 27.33 6.29 -8.85
C LEU A 54 28.76 5.94 -8.41
N LEU A 55 29.33 6.71 -7.48
CA LEU A 55 30.66 6.40 -6.95
C LEU A 55 30.63 5.17 -6.04
N PHE A 56 29.65 5.03 -5.15
CA PHE A 56 29.53 3.84 -4.29
C PHE A 56 29.37 2.55 -5.11
N GLU A 57 28.53 2.57 -6.14
CA GLU A 57 28.37 1.48 -7.10
C GLU A 57 29.69 1.07 -7.74
N LYS A 58 30.44 2.06 -8.23
CA LYS A 58 31.70 1.84 -8.92
C LYS A 58 32.79 1.28 -8.00
N ILE A 59 32.88 1.76 -6.77
CA ILE A 59 33.96 1.34 -5.85
C ILE A 59 33.62 0.06 -5.06
N TYR A 60 32.34 -0.30 -4.89
CA TYR A 60 31.95 -1.44 -4.05
C TYR A 60 32.66 -2.76 -4.38
N PRO A 61 32.85 -3.16 -5.67
CA PRO A 61 33.57 -4.39 -6.00
C PRO A 61 35.02 -4.42 -5.50
N TYR A 62 35.68 -3.27 -5.42
CA TYR A 62 37.07 -3.15 -4.94
C TYR A 62 37.16 -3.29 -3.43
N TYR A 63 36.16 -2.80 -2.69
CA TYR A 63 36.12 -2.85 -1.23
C TYR A 63 35.46 -4.11 -0.68
N ARG A 64 35.13 -5.12 -1.50
CA ARG A 64 34.49 -6.35 -1.02
C ARG A 64 35.37 -7.06 0.01
N GLY A 65 34.83 -7.24 1.22
CA GLY A 65 35.56 -7.86 2.35
C GLY A 65 36.47 -6.91 3.12
N ALA A 66 36.59 -5.65 2.71
CA ALA A 66 37.26 -4.60 3.48
C ALA A 66 36.31 -3.98 4.51
N GLU A 67 36.86 -3.30 5.52
CA GLU A 67 36.10 -2.61 6.56
C GLU A 67 35.11 -1.57 5.98
N GLN A 68 35.49 -0.90 4.90
CA GLN A 68 34.68 0.12 4.24
C GLN A 68 33.46 -0.48 3.51
N SER A 69 33.46 -1.79 3.21
CA SER A 69 32.39 -2.46 2.44
C SER A 69 31.02 -2.24 3.08
N GLU A 70 30.98 -2.33 4.41
CA GLU A 70 29.78 -2.12 5.20
C GLU A 70 29.25 -0.69 5.02
N LYS A 71 30.07 0.33 5.28
CA LYS A 71 29.66 1.74 5.13
C LYS A 71 29.26 2.09 3.69
N ILE A 72 29.99 1.57 2.69
CA ILE A 72 29.67 1.81 1.27
C ILE A 72 28.26 1.30 0.96
N ARG A 73 27.96 0.06 1.35
CA ARG A 73 26.67 -0.57 1.08
C ARG A 73 25.53 0.12 1.81
N TYR A 74 25.78 0.56 3.05
CA TYR A 74 24.83 1.31 3.86
C TYR A 74 24.47 2.67 3.24
N TYR A 75 25.48 3.47 2.88
CA TYR A 75 25.24 4.77 2.24
C TYR A 75 24.64 4.65 0.85
N TRP A 76 24.98 3.62 0.10
CA TRP A 76 24.33 3.35 -1.19
C TRP A 76 22.83 3.09 -0.99
N ALA A 77 22.43 2.22 -0.06
CA ALA A 77 21.02 1.96 0.23
C ALA A 77 20.25 3.25 0.57
N TYR A 78 20.85 4.12 1.39
CA TYR A 78 20.28 5.43 1.70
C TYR A 78 20.25 6.39 0.52
N CYS A 79 21.26 6.40 -0.35
CA CYS A 79 21.21 7.21 -1.57
C CYS A 79 19.98 6.85 -2.41
N GLU A 80 19.64 5.56 -2.51
CA GLU A 80 18.45 5.12 -3.24
C GLU A 80 17.17 5.52 -2.54
N TYR A 81 17.10 5.35 -1.21
CA TYR A 81 15.97 5.81 -0.40
C TYR A 81 15.69 7.30 -0.60
N TYR A 82 16.71 8.16 -0.47
CA TYR A 82 16.56 9.60 -0.61
C TYR A 82 16.26 10.06 -2.05
N GLN A 83 16.51 9.21 -3.04
CA GLN A 83 16.09 9.42 -4.43
C GLN A 83 14.68 8.90 -4.71
N SER A 84 13.95 8.43 -3.69
CA SER A 84 12.65 7.76 -3.82
C SER A 84 12.70 6.48 -4.67
N LEU A 85 13.88 5.87 -4.81
CA LEU A 85 14.05 4.59 -5.50
C LEU A 85 13.80 3.45 -4.49
N TYR A 86 12.61 3.43 -3.91
CA TYR A 86 12.31 2.66 -2.70
C TYR A 86 12.47 1.14 -2.89
N GLN A 87 12.08 0.60 -4.05
CA GLN A 87 12.30 -0.82 -4.37
C GLN A 87 13.79 -1.20 -4.40
N LEU A 88 14.63 -0.36 -5.02
CA LEU A 88 16.08 -0.57 -5.03
C LEU A 88 16.65 -0.44 -3.63
N SER A 89 16.21 0.58 -2.90
CA SER A 89 16.63 0.81 -1.52
C SER A 89 16.30 -0.38 -0.61
N ALA A 90 15.07 -0.91 -0.70
CA ALA A 90 14.64 -2.09 0.05
C ALA A 90 15.56 -3.28 -0.24
N TYR A 91 15.85 -3.52 -1.52
CA TYR A 91 16.80 -4.56 -1.92
C TYR A 91 18.21 -4.34 -1.33
N GLN A 92 18.75 -3.13 -1.37
CA GLN A 92 20.09 -2.86 -0.84
C GLN A 92 20.17 -3.03 0.67
N PHE A 93 19.15 -2.59 1.40
CA PHE A 93 19.06 -2.77 2.85
C PHE A 93 18.93 -4.24 3.24
N LYS A 94 18.13 -5.00 2.48
CA LYS A 94 18.02 -6.46 2.63
C LYS A 94 19.37 -7.15 2.53
N GLU A 95 20.06 -6.90 1.42
CA GLU A 95 21.37 -7.45 1.16
C GLU A 95 22.39 -7.01 2.23
N PHE A 96 22.27 -5.78 2.75
CA PHE A 96 23.13 -5.27 3.81
C PHE A 96 23.02 -6.12 5.07
N TYR A 97 21.84 -6.29 5.68
CA TYR A 97 21.76 -7.02 6.94
C TYR A 97 21.97 -8.53 6.77
N GLN A 98 21.73 -9.08 5.56
CA GLN A 98 22.05 -10.46 5.26
C GLN A 98 23.57 -10.69 5.18
N THR A 99 24.31 -9.73 4.63
CA THR A 99 25.77 -9.80 4.53
C THR A 99 26.46 -9.44 5.85
N PHE A 100 25.98 -8.39 6.51
CA PHE A 100 26.58 -7.78 7.69
C PHE A 100 25.69 -7.93 8.93
N GLY A 101 25.13 -9.12 9.18
CA GLY A 101 24.16 -9.33 10.27
C GLY A 101 24.68 -9.10 11.70
N ARG A 102 26.00 -8.93 11.89
CA ARG A 102 26.61 -8.55 13.18
C ARG A 102 26.88 -7.05 13.29
N SER A 103 26.63 -6.29 12.23
CA SER A 103 26.79 -4.85 12.22
C SER A 103 25.85 -4.20 13.24
N PRO A 104 26.28 -3.14 13.95
CA PRO A 104 25.36 -2.32 14.73
C PRO A 104 24.31 -1.62 13.86
N MET A 105 24.53 -1.49 12.55
CA MET A 105 23.59 -0.92 11.58
C MET A 105 22.61 -1.96 11.01
N ALA A 106 22.75 -3.25 11.36
CA ALA A 106 21.91 -4.31 10.79
C ALA A 106 20.43 -4.17 11.20
N GLU A 107 20.16 -3.73 12.43
CA GLU A 107 18.80 -3.48 12.91
C GLU A 107 18.12 -2.36 12.11
N GLU A 108 18.81 -1.21 11.98
CA GLU A 108 18.31 -0.07 11.20
C GLU A 108 18.13 -0.43 9.73
N ALA A 109 19.08 -1.17 9.14
CA ALA A 109 18.96 -1.64 7.77
C ALA A 109 17.75 -2.56 7.58
N GLN A 110 17.49 -3.48 8.51
CA GLN A 110 16.32 -4.36 8.40
C GLN A 110 15.00 -3.59 8.55
N TYR A 111 14.95 -2.59 9.43
CA TYR A 111 13.82 -1.66 9.48
C TYR A 111 13.65 -0.91 8.16
N MET A 112 14.75 -0.39 7.60
CA MET A 112 14.72 0.42 6.38
C MET A 112 14.38 -0.38 5.12
N GLU A 113 14.62 -1.70 5.07
CA GLU A 113 14.04 -2.59 4.04
C GLU A 113 12.51 -2.44 4.05
N ALA A 114 11.91 -2.71 5.21
CA ALA A 114 10.46 -2.71 5.39
C ALA A 114 9.86 -1.31 5.19
N TYR A 115 10.53 -0.28 5.72
CA TYR A 115 10.09 1.10 5.59
C TYR A 115 10.16 1.59 4.14
N SER A 116 11.18 1.20 3.38
CA SER A 116 11.25 1.54 1.95
C SER A 116 10.10 0.89 1.18
N LEU A 117 9.77 -0.38 1.44
CA LEU A 117 8.59 -1.02 0.85
C LEU A 117 7.29 -0.31 1.19
N TYR A 118 7.13 0.14 2.44
CA TYR A 118 5.98 0.96 2.84
C TYR A 118 5.92 2.31 2.10
N ARG A 119 7.07 2.94 1.85
CA ARG A 119 7.13 4.20 1.09
C ARG A 119 6.84 4.03 -0.40
N ASP A 120 7.02 2.82 -0.92
CA ASP A 120 6.60 2.42 -2.27
C ASP A 120 5.11 2.00 -2.33
N ALA A 121 4.50 1.69 -1.19
CA ALA A 121 3.14 1.17 -1.11
C ALA A 121 2.10 2.20 -1.60
N PRO A 122 1.31 1.89 -2.63
CA PRO A 122 0.36 2.83 -3.22
C PRO A 122 -0.97 2.88 -2.46
N ASP A 123 -1.81 3.86 -2.78
CA ASP A 123 -3.17 3.99 -2.26
C ASP A 123 -4.05 2.74 -2.55
N ALA A 124 -5.14 2.59 -1.81
CA ALA A 124 -5.97 1.37 -1.77
C ALA A 124 -6.54 0.93 -3.14
N ASP A 125 -6.77 1.87 -4.05
CA ASP A 125 -7.33 1.62 -5.37
C ASP A 125 -6.35 0.91 -6.32
N LEU A 126 -5.04 0.98 -6.04
CA LEU A 126 -3.97 0.40 -6.86
C LEU A 126 -3.50 -0.99 -6.37
N ASP A 127 -2.69 -1.68 -7.16
CA ASP A 127 -2.10 -2.99 -6.82
C ASP A 127 -1.31 -2.92 -5.50
N GLN A 128 -1.54 -3.88 -4.61
CA GLN A 128 -1.03 -3.83 -3.23
C GLN A 128 0.24 -4.66 -3.01
N GLY A 129 0.94 -5.11 -4.06
CA GLY A 129 2.11 -5.99 -3.92
C GLY A 129 3.21 -5.43 -3.01
N SER A 130 3.53 -4.13 -3.10
CA SER A 130 4.52 -3.49 -2.21
C SER A 130 4.05 -3.40 -0.76
N SER A 131 2.75 -3.14 -0.55
CA SER A 131 2.13 -3.10 0.78
C SER A 131 2.21 -4.45 1.48
N GLU A 132 1.91 -5.55 0.78
CA GLU A 132 1.99 -6.91 1.32
C GLU A 132 3.43 -7.25 1.72
N GLN A 133 4.40 -6.92 0.86
CA GLN A 133 5.83 -7.10 1.17
C GLN A 133 6.26 -6.26 2.38
N ALA A 134 5.77 -5.02 2.50
CA ALA A 134 6.06 -4.15 3.62
C ALA A 134 5.56 -4.75 4.95
N VAL A 135 4.33 -5.27 5.00
CA VAL A 135 3.78 -5.93 6.20
C VAL A 135 4.64 -7.12 6.61
N LEU A 136 4.99 -8.00 5.66
CA LEU A 136 5.81 -9.18 5.95
C LEU A 136 7.21 -8.79 6.45
N ALA A 137 7.83 -7.77 5.84
CA ALA A 137 9.13 -7.27 6.26
C ALA A 137 9.07 -6.62 7.65
N MET A 138 8.04 -5.83 7.94
CA MET A 138 7.82 -5.22 9.27
C MET A 138 7.60 -6.28 10.34
N GLN A 139 6.77 -7.29 10.08
CA GLN A 139 6.57 -8.41 11.01
C GLN A 139 7.88 -9.16 11.28
N THR A 140 8.68 -9.40 10.23
CA THR A 140 9.99 -10.04 10.37
C THR A 140 10.94 -9.19 11.22
N PHE A 141 10.94 -7.87 11.03
CA PHE A 141 11.69 -6.92 11.84
C PHE A 141 11.25 -6.95 13.32
N LEU A 142 9.94 -6.82 13.59
CA LEU A 142 9.37 -6.83 14.94
C LEU A 142 9.65 -8.13 15.70
N ASN A 143 9.57 -9.28 15.02
CA ASN A 143 9.87 -10.59 15.60
C ASN A 143 11.34 -10.73 16.00
N ARG A 144 12.24 -10.09 15.25
CA ARG A 144 13.69 -10.13 15.52
C ARG A 144 14.12 -9.09 16.55
N TYR A 145 13.55 -7.88 16.51
CA TYR A 145 13.93 -6.73 17.32
C TYR A 145 12.75 -6.18 18.15
N PRO A 146 12.20 -6.96 19.09
CA PRO A 146 11.02 -6.55 19.87
C PRO A 146 11.27 -5.38 20.83
N ALA A 147 12.53 -5.01 21.07
CA ALA A 147 12.94 -3.89 21.92
C ALA A 147 13.48 -2.68 21.11
N SER A 148 13.31 -2.69 19.78
CA SER A 148 13.79 -1.61 18.92
C SER A 148 13.08 -0.28 19.22
N GLN A 149 13.78 0.84 19.01
CA GLN A 149 13.16 2.17 19.00
C GLN A 149 12.08 2.30 17.91
N HIS A 150 12.17 1.53 16.81
CA HIS A 150 11.21 1.55 15.70
C HIS A 150 9.99 0.63 15.93
N TYR A 151 9.90 -0.05 17.08
CA TYR A 151 8.85 -1.03 17.34
C TYR A 151 7.43 -0.44 17.21
N GLN A 152 7.20 0.74 17.78
CA GLN A 152 5.89 1.39 17.74
C GLN A 152 5.54 1.87 16.31
N GLU A 153 6.51 2.45 15.61
CA GLU A 153 6.32 2.92 14.23
C GLU A 153 6.03 1.76 13.26
N ALA A 154 6.76 0.64 13.39
CA ALA A 154 6.53 -0.54 12.56
C ALA A 154 5.14 -1.16 12.78
N ASN A 155 4.64 -1.21 14.01
CA ASN A 155 3.26 -1.66 14.28
C ASN A 155 2.23 -0.69 13.67
N ALA A 156 2.43 0.63 13.83
CA ALA A 156 1.51 1.61 13.26
C ALA A 156 1.44 1.53 11.73
N ILE A 157 2.56 1.26 11.06
CA ILE A 157 2.61 1.03 9.61
C ILE A 157 1.82 -0.23 9.23
N ILE A 158 1.96 -1.32 9.98
CA ILE A 158 1.19 -2.54 9.74
C ILE A 158 -0.32 -2.25 9.86
N ASP A 159 -0.74 -1.56 10.92
CA ASP A 159 -2.14 -1.23 11.15
C ASP A 159 -2.70 -0.34 10.03
N GLU A 160 -1.93 0.65 9.58
CA GLU A 160 -2.31 1.50 8.44
C GLU A 160 -2.51 0.69 7.15
N LEU A 161 -1.58 -0.21 6.83
CA LEU A 161 -1.66 -1.04 5.63
C LEU A 161 -2.82 -2.05 5.71
N GLN A 162 -3.13 -2.58 6.89
CA GLN A 162 -4.31 -3.42 7.10
C GLN A 162 -5.61 -2.67 6.82
N ILE A 163 -5.73 -1.42 7.29
CA ILE A 163 -6.87 -0.55 6.98
C ILE A 163 -6.97 -0.32 5.46
N ARG A 164 -5.84 -0.18 4.77
CA ARG A 164 -5.78 0.00 3.32
C ARG A 164 -6.29 -1.25 2.57
N PHE A 165 -5.89 -2.45 3.01
CA PHE A 165 -6.38 -3.72 2.46
C PHE A 165 -7.88 -3.89 2.67
N GLU A 166 -8.35 -3.62 3.88
CA GLU A 166 -9.77 -3.66 4.22
C GLU A 166 -10.56 -2.67 3.35
N THR A 167 -10.07 -1.45 3.18
CA THR A 167 -10.72 -0.43 2.33
C THR A 167 -10.83 -0.90 0.88
N LYS A 168 -9.74 -1.44 0.31
CA LYS A 168 -9.73 -1.99 -1.05
C LYS A 168 -10.72 -3.15 -1.19
N ALA A 169 -10.74 -4.06 -0.23
CA ALA A 169 -11.63 -5.22 -0.23
C ALA A 169 -13.09 -4.78 -0.17
N TYR A 170 -13.41 -3.79 0.67
CA TYR A 170 -14.76 -3.22 0.79
C TYR A 170 -15.20 -2.55 -0.52
N GLU A 171 -14.34 -1.75 -1.15
CA GLU A 171 -14.63 -1.11 -2.44
C GLU A 171 -14.86 -2.14 -3.55
N THR A 172 -14.05 -3.20 -3.55
CA THR A 172 -14.17 -4.33 -4.47
C THR A 172 -15.50 -5.07 -4.25
N ALA A 173 -15.87 -5.33 -3.00
CA ALA A 173 -17.13 -5.99 -2.67
C ALA A 173 -18.35 -5.20 -3.17
N LYS A 174 -18.28 -3.87 -3.14
CA LYS A 174 -19.34 -2.98 -3.64
C LYS A 174 -19.34 -2.78 -5.15
N LEU A 175 -18.37 -3.32 -5.88
CA LEU A 175 -18.28 -3.12 -7.33
C LEU A 175 -19.53 -3.65 -8.05
N TYR A 176 -19.93 -4.89 -7.78
CA TYR A 176 -21.10 -5.50 -8.42
C TYR A 176 -22.42 -4.84 -8.00
N TYR A 177 -22.53 -4.39 -6.75
CA TYR A 177 -23.70 -3.66 -6.28
C TYR A 177 -23.94 -2.35 -7.05
N ARG A 178 -22.85 -1.67 -7.45
CA ARG A 178 -22.94 -0.43 -8.26
C ARG A 178 -23.43 -0.69 -9.70
N LEU A 179 -23.37 -1.94 -10.18
CA LEU A 179 -23.83 -2.32 -11.52
C LEU A 179 -25.35 -2.53 -11.53
N THR A 180 -26.08 -1.44 -11.70
CA THR A 180 -27.54 -1.38 -11.54
C THR A 180 -28.34 -1.49 -12.84
N THR A 181 -27.70 -1.70 -13.98
CA THR A 181 -28.36 -1.68 -15.30
C THR A 181 -27.87 -2.81 -16.21
N GLY A 182 -28.66 -3.13 -17.24
CA GLY A 182 -28.31 -4.07 -18.30
C GLY A 182 -28.91 -5.47 -18.14
N LEU A 183 -28.71 -6.32 -19.17
CA LEU A 183 -29.28 -7.67 -19.26
C LEU A 183 -28.76 -8.63 -18.17
N SER A 184 -27.62 -8.29 -17.55
CA SER A 184 -26.96 -9.09 -16.52
C SER A 184 -27.26 -8.62 -15.09
N TYR A 185 -28.24 -7.74 -14.89
CA TYR A 185 -28.55 -7.15 -13.58
C TYR A 185 -28.69 -8.20 -12.46
N ARG A 186 -29.43 -9.29 -12.68
CA ARG A 186 -29.55 -10.39 -11.70
C ARG A 186 -28.21 -11.02 -11.34
N THR A 187 -27.36 -11.25 -12.33
CA THR A 187 -26.03 -11.84 -12.14
C THR A 187 -25.13 -10.90 -11.33
N TYR A 188 -25.26 -9.59 -11.50
CA TYR A 188 -24.54 -8.62 -10.68
C TYR A 188 -25.04 -8.60 -9.24
N LEU A 189 -26.35 -8.71 -8.99
CA LEU A 189 -26.88 -8.83 -7.63
C LEU A 189 -26.41 -10.12 -6.92
N GLU A 190 -26.38 -11.25 -7.64
CA GLU A 190 -25.84 -12.52 -7.11
C GLU A 190 -24.36 -12.38 -6.78
N ALA A 191 -23.56 -11.79 -7.68
CA ALA A 191 -22.14 -11.56 -7.47
C ALA A 191 -21.88 -10.58 -6.31
N ALA A 192 -22.73 -9.57 -6.13
CA ALA A 192 -22.65 -8.63 -5.00
C ALA A 192 -22.86 -9.35 -3.66
N LEU A 193 -23.90 -10.20 -3.55
CA LEU A 193 -24.14 -10.98 -2.33
C LEU A 193 -22.97 -11.90 -1.98
N VAL A 194 -22.39 -12.57 -2.99
CA VAL A 194 -21.19 -13.41 -2.80
C VAL A 194 -20.00 -12.57 -2.34
N SER A 195 -19.80 -11.39 -2.93
CA SER A 195 -18.67 -10.53 -2.58
C SER A 195 -18.80 -9.90 -1.19
N PHE A 196 -20.03 -9.60 -0.75
CA PHE A 196 -20.31 -9.13 0.61
C PHE A 196 -20.02 -10.21 1.66
N GLU A 197 -20.41 -11.46 1.39
CA GLU A 197 -20.11 -12.56 2.31
C GLU A 197 -18.61 -12.83 2.38
N ALA A 198 -17.91 -12.85 1.23
CA ALA A 198 -16.46 -13.02 1.20
C ALA A 198 -15.73 -11.93 2.00
N PHE A 199 -16.15 -10.66 1.86
CA PHE A 199 -15.60 -9.57 2.67
C PHE A 199 -15.80 -9.80 4.17
N LYS A 200 -17.01 -10.21 4.58
CA LYS A 200 -17.33 -10.50 5.98
C LYS A 200 -16.50 -11.66 6.54
N GLU A 201 -16.22 -12.67 5.73
CA GLU A 201 -15.34 -13.79 6.09
C GLU A 201 -13.89 -13.37 6.25
N ASP A 202 -13.38 -12.54 5.32
CA ASP A 202 -11.99 -12.05 5.35
C ASP A 202 -11.75 -10.99 6.43
N TYR A 203 -12.76 -10.16 6.73
CA TYR A 203 -12.67 -9.03 7.68
C TYR A 203 -13.86 -9.01 8.66
N PRO A 204 -14.00 -10.01 9.55
CA PRO A 204 -15.19 -10.16 10.42
C PRO A 204 -15.40 -9.02 11.42
N ASP A 205 -14.33 -8.35 11.82
CA ASP A 205 -14.34 -7.22 12.76
C ASP A 205 -14.44 -5.85 12.06
N SER A 206 -14.52 -5.83 10.72
CA SER A 206 -14.63 -4.60 9.95
C SER A 206 -15.87 -3.79 10.31
N LYS A 207 -15.69 -2.48 10.46
CA LYS A 207 -16.80 -1.53 10.60
C LYS A 207 -17.69 -1.47 9.35
N TYR A 208 -17.19 -1.89 8.19
CA TYR A 208 -17.96 -1.92 6.96
C TYR A 208 -19.00 -3.04 6.94
N ASN A 209 -18.89 -4.04 7.82
CA ASN A 209 -19.83 -5.15 7.89
C ASN A 209 -21.26 -4.71 8.23
N GLU A 210 -21.45 -3.57 8.92
CA GLU A 210 -22.78 -3.02 9.17
C GLU A 210 -23.45 -2.59 7.85
N GLU A 211 -22.76 -1.75 7.08
CA GLU A 211 -23.29 -1.29 5.80
C GLU A 211 -23.44 -2.44 4.80
N LEU A 212 -22.46 -3.33 4.70
CA LEU A 212 -22.53 -4.46 3.76
C LEU A 212 -23.66 -5.43 4.11
N LEU A 213 -23.96 -5.66 5.39
CA LEU A 213 -25.10 -6.50 5.77
C LEU A 213 -26.44 -5.82 5.43
N TYR A 214 -26.55 -4.50 5.65
CA TYR A 214 -27.71 -3.74 5.14
C TYR A 214 -27.83 -3.86 3.61
N LEU A 215 -26.73 -3.68 2.87
CA LEU A 215 -26.73 -3.82 1.42
C LEU A 215 -27.06 -5.24 0.97
N SER A 216 -26.73 -6.27 1.75
CA SER A 216 -27.15 -7.65 1.50
C SER A 216 -28.67 -7.80 1.59
N VAL A 217 -29.34 -7.17 2.56
CA VAL A 217 -30.82 -7.16 2.65
C VAL A 217 -31.43 -6.54 1.40
N GLU A 218 -30.97 -5.33 1.05
CA GLU A 218 -31.45 -4.60 -0.14
C GLU A 218 -31.20 -5.37 -1.44
N THR A 219 -30.00 -5.94 -1.60
CA THR A 219 -29.58 -6.68 -2.79
C THR A 219 -30.34 -8.00 -2.92
N SER A 220 -30.57 -8.70 -1.80
CA SER A 220 -31.37 -9.92 -1.75
C SER A 220 -32.82 -9.66 -2.17
N TYR A 221 -33.42 -8.58 -1.67
CA TYR A 221 -34.76 -8.16 -2.07
C TYR A 221 -34.84 -7.87 -3.58
N LYS A 222 -33.93 -7.02 -4.08
CA LYS A 222 -33.86 -6.67 -5.51
C LYS A 222 -33.72 -7.92 -6.39
N LEU A 223 -32.91 -8.89 -5.95
CA LEU A 223 -32.72 -10.14 -6.67
C LEU A 223 -34.02 -10.95 -6.67
N ALA A 224 -34.67 -11.10 -5.51
CA ALA A 224 -35.93 -11.82 -5.37
C ALA A 224 -37.04 -11.22 -6.26
N ASP A 225 -37.17 -9.90 -6.26
CA ASP A 225 -38.19 -9.18 -7.03
C ASP A 225 -37.99 -9.35 -8.55
N ASN A 226 -36.74 -9.39 -9.00
CA ASN A 226 -36.39 -9.55 -10.42
C ASN A 226 -36.28 -11.02 -10.87
N SER A 227 -36.67 -11.99 -10.02
CA SER A 227 -36.54 -13.43 -10.28
C SER A 227 -37.76 -14.06 -10.94
N ILE A 228 -37.53 -15.19 -11.62
CA ILE A 228 -38.61 -16.08 -12.08
C ILE A 228 -39.38 -16.65 -10.88
N THR A 229 -40.68 -16.91 -11.04
CA THR A 229 -41.60 -17.34 -9.97
C THR A 229 -41.06 -18.49 -9.13
N SER A 230 -40.48 -19.51 -9.77
CA SER A 230 -39.93 -20.70 -9.10
C SER A 230 -38.77 -20.41 -8.14
N LYS A 231 -38.14 -19.23 -8.25
CA LYS A 231 -37.02 -18.77 -7.40
C LYS A 231 -37.40 -17.66 -6.43
N ARG A 232 -38.54 -16.98 -6.63
CA ARG A 232 -38.93 -15.81 -5.82
C ARG A 232 -39.09 -16.17 -4.35
N LYS A 233 -39.77 -17.29 -4.03
CA LYS A 233 -40.01 -17.71 -2.65
C LYS A 233 -38.71 -17.86 -1.85
N GLU A 234 -37.80 -18.70 -2.34
CA GLU A 234 -36.48 -18.95 -1.73
C GLU A 234 -35.69 -17.66 -1.51
N ARG A 235 -35.71 -16.75 -2.49
CA ARG A 235 -34.96 -15.50 -2.44
C ARG A 235 -35.55 -14.46 -1.50
N PHE A 236 -36.87 -14.35 -1.42
CA PHE A 236 -37.52 -13.50 -0.41
C PHE A 236 -37.35 -14.06 0.99
N ASP A 237 -37.43 -15.39 1.18
CA ASP A 237 -37.12 -16.01 2.47
C ASP A 237 -35.68 -15.65 2.93
N LYS A 238 -34.70 -15.71 2.01
CA LYS A 238 -33.32 -15.26 2.29
C LYS A 238 -33.22 -13.78 2.66
N THR A 239 -34.05 -12.90 2.09
CA THR A 239 -34.11 -11.49 2.50
C THR A 239 -34.57 -11.35 3.95
N LEU A 240 -35.56 -12.15 4.38
CA LEU A 240 -36.02 -12.13 5.78
C LEU A 240 -34.91 -12.59 6.74
N ASP A 241 -34.17 -13.64 6.37
CA ASP A 241 -33.06 -14.16 7.17
C ASP A 241 -31.94 -13.10 7.34
N LEU A 242 -31.55 -12.45 6.24
CA LEU A 242 -30.54 -11.38 6.27
C LEU A 242 -30.99 -10.18 7.11
N TYR A 243 -32.27 -9.82 7.03
CA TYR A 243 -32.82 -8.75 7.87
C TYR A 243 -32.78 -9.12 9.35
N GLN A 244 -33.14 -10.35 9.69
CA GLN A 244 -33.09 -10.83 11.07
C GLN A 244 -31.66 -10.78 11.61
N GLU A 245 -30.68 -11.24 10.84
CA GLU A 245 -29.26 -11.11 11.19
C GLU A 245 -28.86 -9.64 11.39
N PHE A 246 -29.33 -8.75 10.51
CA PHE A 246 -29.02 -7.32 10.57
C PHE A 246 -29.52 -6.66 11.85
N VAL A 247 -30.78 -6.89 12.24
CA VAL A 247 -31.35 -6.28 13.46
C VAL A 247 -30.77 -6.88 14.74
N GLU A 248 -30.38 -8.15 14.71
CA GLU A 248 -29.71 -8.79 15.84
C GLU A 248 -28.30 -8.24 16.06
N LYS A 249 -27.54 -8.06 14.97
CA LYS A 249 -26.15 -7.61 15.04
C LYS A 249 -26.03 -6.09 15.22
N TYR A 250 -26.95 -5.32 14.62
CA TYR A 250 -26.88 -3.85 14.58
C TYR A 250 -28.22 -3.17 14.97
N PRO A 251 -28.71 -3.37 16.21
CA PRO A 251 -30.01 -2.88 16.67
C PRO A 251 -30.13 -1.34 16.77
N GLU A 252 -29.01 -0.61 16.64
CA GLU A 252 -28.97 0.86 16.65
C GLU A 252 -28.51 1.45 15.31
N SER A 253 -28.49 0.64 14.24
CA SER A 253 -28.02 1.08 12.94
C SER A 253 -28.87 2.20 12.34
N GLN A 254 -28.21 3.16 11.67
CA GLN A 254 -28.87 4.18 10.86
C GLN A 254 -29.66 3.60 9.66
N TYR A 255 -29.41 2.34 9.28
CA TYR A 255 -30.08 1.72 8.13
C TYR A 255 -31.35 0.92 8.50
N LEU A 256 -31.71 0.81 9.79
CA LEU A 256 -32.83 -0.02 10.27
C LEU A 256 -34.14 0.23 9.52
N THR A 257 -34.57 1.49 9.43
CA THR A 257 -35.84 1.84 8.76
C THR A 257 -35.86 1.44 7.30
N LYS A 258 -34.72 1.53 6.60
CA LYS A 258 -34.62 1.10 5.19
C LYS A 258 -34.62 -0.41 5.06
N ALA A 259 -33.91 -1.11 5.95
CA ALA A 259 -33.89 -2.56 5.98
C ALA A 259 -35.28 -3.15 6.29
N GLU A 260 -36.03 -2.53 7.21
CA GLU A 260 -37.40 -2.92 7.58
C GLU A 260 -38.38 -2.77 6.42
N ASP A 261 -38.23 -1.73 5.59
CA ASP A 261 -39.07 -1.56 4.39
C ASP A 261 -38.90 -2.73 3.41
N TYR A 262 -37.67 -3.21 3.19
CA TYR A 262 -37.42 -4.39 2.35
C TYR A 262 -37.95 -5.68 2.98
N PHE A 263 -37.86 -5.81 4.30
CA PHE A 263 -38.44 -6.94 5.04
C PHE A 263 -39.96 -7.01 4.87
N GLU A 264 -40.66 -5.89 5.08
CA GLU A 264 -42.11 -5.83 4.96
C GLU A 264 -42.59 -5.99 3.50
N GLN A 265 -41.85 -5.48 2.52
CA GLN A 265 -42.10 -5.76 1.10
C GLN A 265 -41.97 -7.26 0.80
N SER A 266 -40.89 -7.89 1.26
CA SER A 266 -40.65 -9.33 1.07
C SER A 266 -41.76 -10.19 1.65
N LYS A 267 -42.25 -9.86 2.86
CA LYS A 267 -43.40 -10.54 3.48
C LYS A 267 -44.67 -10.42 2.64
N ARG A 268 -44.94 -9.24 2.08
CA ARG A 268 -46.11 -9.03 1.20
C ARG A 268 -46.01 -9.88 -0.06
N GLU A 269 -44.85 -9.91 -0.71
CA GLU A 269 -44.66 -10.72 -1.93
C GLU A 269 -44.76 -12.23 -1.64
N LEU A 270 -44.18 -12.71 -0.53
CA LEU A 270 -44.32 -14.10 -0.10
C LEU A 270 -45.78 -14.51 0.14
N ASN A 271 -46.60 -13.62 0.67
CA ASN A 271 -48.02 -13.91 0.87
C ASN A 271 -48.79 -14.01 -0.45
N LYS A 272 -48.43 -13.21 -1.47
CA LYS A 272 -49.02 -13.33 -2.81
C LYS A 272 -48.69 -14.69 -3.44
N LEU A 273 -47.44 -15.13 -3.31
CA LEU A 273 -46.97 -16.43 -3.84
C LEU A 273 -47.60 -17.65 -3.16
N LYS A 274 -48.29 -17.51 -2.01
CA LYS A 274 -49.04 -18.60 -1.37
C LYS A 274 -50.47 -18.74 -1.89
N ILE A 275 -50.97 -17.70 -2.56
CA ILE A 275 -52.33 -17.60 -3.07
C ILE A 275 -52.40 -18.07 -4.53
N ASP A 276 -51.27 -18.02 -5.26
CA ASP A 276 -51.07 -18.53 -6.62
C ASP A 276 -50.63 -20.01 -6.64
#